data_AF-A0A318FH79-F1
#
_entry.id   AF-A0A318FH79-F1
#
_cell.length_a   1.000
_cell.length_b   1.000
_cell.length_c   1.000
_cell.angle_alpha   90.00
_cell.angle_beta   90.00
_cell.angle_gamma   90.00
#
_symmetry.space_group_name_H-M   'P 1'
#
loop_
_entity.id
_entity.type
_entity.pdbx_description
1 polymer ?
#
loop_
_entity_poly.entity_id
_entity_poly.type
_entity_poly.pdbx_seq_one_letter_code
_entity_poly.pdbx_strand_id
1 'polypeptide(L)'
;MTNNQLTDKRLAQLAKRNFCQTRGEEYTPFGDEVVSMSAELQERRKAERDSEPVAMVDIQRGRGDGKKYALCYTSAGHSLPDDVYNLYVAPQQAPEMTAIVERLNSSGYEYEGGEVTPQNVAAVVDILLQQLDDAVQSRDAQPALERDNVRREHAEWSQAMFGNVGPIGPLKHLSKEAQEAAAEPGDLSEWADMQFLLWDAQRRADISDELITLAMVEKLAVNKQREWPEPKDGEPRLHIK
;
A
#
# COMPACT_ATOMS: atom_id res chain seq x y z
N MET A 1 10.09 18.15 -4.00
CA MET A 1 10.33 16.79 -3.50
C MET A 1 9.09 15.98 -3.78
N THR A 2 9.15 14.99 -4.68
CA THR A 2 8.14 13.94 -4.68
C THR A 2 8.23 13.28 -3.32
N ASN A 3 7.10 13.23 -2.63
CA ASN A 3 6.94 12.65 -1.30
C ASN A 3 6.96 11.12 -1.47
N ASN A 4 8.04 10.59 -2.06
CA ASN A 4 8.13 9.21 -2.51
C ASN A 4 8.29 8.32 -1.28
N GLN A 5 7.14 7.93 -0.70
CA GLN A 5 7.00 7.15 0.54
C GLN A 5 7.31 5.65 0.33
N LEU A 6 7.84 5.26 -0.83
CA LEU A 6 8.30 3.90 -1.08
C LEU A 6 9.53 3.59 -0.21
N THR A 7 9.31 2.90 0.90
CA THR A 7 10.38 2.34 1.72
C THR A 7 11.09 1.19 0.99
N ASP A 8 12.35 0.88 1.33
CA ASP A 8 13.08 -0.28 0.75
C ASP A 8 12.32 -1.58 0.94
N LYS A 9 11.58 -1.66 2.03
CA LYS A 9 10.70 -2.77 2.33
C LYS A 9 9.57 -2.89 1.30
N ARG A 10 8.98 -1.78 0.85
CA ARG A 10 7.99 -1.78 -0.24
C ARG A 10 8.64 -2.14 -1.57
N LEU A 11 9.76 -1.54 -1.96
CA LEU A 11 10.48 -1.90 -3.20
C LEU A 11 10.84 -3.40 -3.26
N ALA A 12 11.37 -3.96 -2.17
CA ALA A 12 11.70 -5.37 -2.07
C ALA A 12 10.46 -6.30 -2.07
N GLN A 13 9.29 -5.80 -1.66
CA GLN A 13 8.01 -6.52 -1.80
C GLN A 13 7.50 -6.49 -3.23
N LEU A 14 7.69 -5.38 -3.94
CA LEU A 14 7.33 -5.23 -5.36
C LEU A 14 8.21 -6.13 -6.23
N ALA A 15 9.53 -6.12 -6.04
CA ALA A 15 10.48 -6.95 -6.80
C ALA A 15 10.29 -8.47 -6.59
N LYS A 16 9.60 -8.90 -5.53
CA LYS A 16 9.31 -10.31 -5.22
C LYS A 16 7.96 -10.80 -5.74
N ARG A 17 7.09 -9.89 -6.21
CA ARG A 17 5.77 -10.24 -6.72
C ARG A 17 5.86 -10.29 -8.25
N ASN A 18 5.67 -11.47 -8.84
CA ASN A 18 5.36 -11.57 -10.27
C ASN A 18 4.10 -10.72 -10.51
N PHE A 19 4.27 -9.52 -11.04
CA PHE A 19 3.15 -8.64 -11.35
C PHE A 19 2.36 -9.25 -12.49
N CYS A 20 1.23 -9.85 -12.15
CA CYS A 20 0.17 -10.16 -13.10
C CYS A 20 -1.13 -9.64 -12.50
N GLN A 21 -1.82 -8.78 -13.24
CA GLN A 21 -3.25 -8.57 -13.03
C GLN A 21 -3.96 -8.52 -14.38
N THR A 22 -5.10 -9.21 -14.43
CA THR A 22 -5.94 -9.44 -15.60
C THR A 22 -6.90 -8.28 -15.87
N ARG A 23 -6.89 -7.74 -17.10
CA ARG A 23 -8.08 -7.58 -17.97
C ARG A 23 -7.70 -6.95 -19.32
N GLY A 24 -7.98 -7.65 -20.42
CA GLY A 24 -8.06 -7.08 -21.76
C GLY A 24 -6.73 -6.93 -22.51
N GLU A 25 -6.28 -8.04 -23.10
CA GLU A 25 -5.61 -8.17 -24.41
C GLU A 25 -4.73 -7.03 -24.95
N GLU A 26 -3.63 -6.67 -24.26
CA GLU A 26 -2.29 -6.43 -24.84
C GLU A 26 -1.32 -6.03 -23.72
N TYR A 27 -0.19 -6.74 -23.61
CA TYR A 27 0.71 -6.69 -22.45
C TYR A 27 1.98 -5.92 -22.78
N THR A 28 2.15 -4.72 -22.21
CA THR A 28 3.48 -4.13 -22.01
C THR A 28 3.82 -4.23 -20.52
N PRO A 29 4.72 -5.14 -20.13
CA PRO A 29 5.17 -5.19 -18.74
C PRO A 29 5.88 -3.87 -18.41
N PHE A 30 5.65 -3.32 -17.22
CA PHE A 30 6.81 -2.77 -16.52
C PHE A 30 7.70 -3.97 -16.22
N GLY A 31 8.64 -4.25 -17.12
CA GLY A 31 9.51 -5.42 -17.01
C GLY A 31 10.16 -5.45 -15.63
N ASP A 32 10.48 -6.65 -15.14
CA ASP A 32 11.30 -6.83 -13.93
C ASP A 32 12.54 -5.92 -13.94
N GLU A 33 13.02 -5.61 -15.14
CA GLU A 33 14.07 -4.66 -15.42
C GLU A 33 13.75 -3.21 -14.96
N VAL A 34 12.56 -2.67 -15.23
CA VAL A 34 12.19 -1.29 -14.84
C VAL A 34 12.05 -1.16 -13.32
N VAL A 35 11.50 -2.19 -12.66
CA VAL A 35 11.41 -2.25 -11.20
C VAL A 35 12.80 -2.37 -10.57
N SER A 36 13.66 -3.22 -11.13
CA SER A 36 15.06 -3.38 -10.70
C SER A 36 15.87 -2.08 -10.86
N MET A 37 15.72 -1.38 -11.99
CA MET A 37 16.42 -0.11 -12.24
C MET A 37 15.94 0.98 -11.26
N SER A 38 14.64 1.03 -10.98
CA SER A 38 14.07 2.00 -10.05
C SER A 38 14.56 1.77 -8.61
N ALA A 39 14.66 0.51 -8.17
CA ALA A 39 15.23 0.14 -6.88
C ALA A 39 16.73 0.47 -6.80
N GLU A 40 17.52 0.16 -7.85
CA GLU A 40 18.94 0.48 -7.94
C GLU A 40 19.19 2.00 -7.82
N LEU A 41 18.40 2.82 -8.52
CA LEU A 41 18.48 4.27 -8.44
C LEU A 41 18.08 4.83 -7.07
N GLN A 42 17.11 4.21 -6.41
CA GLN A 42 16.66 4.64 -5.09
C GLN A 42 17.71 4.39 -4.00
N GLU A 43 18.37 3.22 -4.02
CA GLU A 43 19.51 2.92 -3.14
C GLU A 43 20.67 3.90 -3.37
N ARG A 44 20.93 4.27 -4.63
CA ARG A 44 21.99 5.23 -4.98
C ARG A 44 21.68 6.65 -4.49
N ARG A 45 20.42 7.10 -4.57
CA ARG A 45 20.00 8.39 -4.00
C ARG A 45 20.13 8.43 -2.48
N LYS A 46 20.00 7.29 -1.81
CA LYS A 46 20.24 7.20 -0.36
C LYS A 46 21.72 7.36 -0.06
N ALA A 47 22.58 6.64 -0.78
CA ALA A 47 24.03 6.81 -0.66
C ALA A 47 24.48 8.26 -0.94
N GLU A 48 23.83 8.97 -1.87
CA GLU A 48 24.07 10.39 -2.15
C GLU A 48 23.60 11.31 -1.00
N ARG A 49 22.39 11.09 -0.43
CA ARG A 49 21.89 11.85 0.73
C ARG A 49 22.67 11.58 2.02
N ASP A 50 23.29 10.42 2.13
CA ASP A 50 24.13 10.03 3.27
C ASP A 50 25.59 10.51 3.15
N SER A 51 25.94 11.19 2.05
CA SER A 51 27.26 11.83 1.86
C SER A 51 27.37 13.18 2.59
N GLU A 52 28.59 13.68 2.82
CA GLU A 52 28.76 15.02 3.40
C GLU A 52 28.24 16.11 2.43
N PRO A 53 27.40 17.05 2.90
CA PRO A 53 26.89 18.11 2.05
C PRO A 53 28.03 19.05 1.62
N VAL A 54 28.04 19.43 0.35
CA VAL A 54 29.05 20.34 -0.20
C VAL A 54 28.65 21.81 -0.15
N ALA A 55 27.35 22.08 -0.03
CA ALA A 55 26.80 23.41 0.05
C ALA A 55 25.47 23.38 0.79
N MET A 56 25.02 24.55 1.23
CA MET A 56 23.76 24.71 1.94
C MET A 56 23.04 25.91 1.35
N VAL A 57 21.78 25.73 1.01
CA VAL A 57 20.88 26.78 0.54
C VAL A 57 19.87 27.04 1.64
N ASP A 58 19.98 28.20 2.27
CA ASP A 58 19.00 28.68 3.25
C ASP A 58 17.93 29.50 2.53
N ILE A 59 16.71 28.97 2.43
CA ILE A 59 15.56 29.65 1.83
C ILE A 59 14.69 30.19 2.96
N GLN A 60 14.69 31.51 3.15
CA GLN A 60 13.83 32.16 4.14
C GLN A 60 13.24 33.45 3.56
N ARG A 61 11.91 33.51 3.52
CA ARG A 61 11.17 34.68 3.05
C ARG A 61 10.92 35.62 4.23
N GLY A 62 11.01 36.93 3.99
CA GLY A 62 10.55 37.94 4.94
C GLY A 62 11.40 38.15 6.20
N ARG A 63 12.66 37.72 6.22
CA ARG A 63 13.56 38.03 7.35
C ARG A 63 13.73 39.55 7.52
N GLY A 64 13.51 40.03 8.76
CA GLY A 64 13.61 41.46 9.13
C GLY A 64 15.02 41.96 9.42
N ASP A 65 16.06 41.15 9.17
CA ASP A 65 17.46 41.45 9.51
C ASP A 65 18.24 42.18 8.40
N GLY A 66 17.60 42.45 7.26
CA GLY A 66 18.14 43.26 6.15
C GLY A 66 19.26 42.59 5.35
N LYS A 67 19.58 41.31 5.63
CA LYS A 67 20.59 40.55 4.86
C LYS A 67 19.93 39.97 3.61
N LYS A 68 20.56 40.16 2.44
CA LYS A 68 20.12 39.55 1.17
C LYS A 68 20.78 38.19 0.99
N TYR A 69 20.00 37.17 0.59
CA TYR A 69 20.49 35.84 0.24
C TYR A 69 20.27 35.54 -1.24
N ALA A 70 20.93 34.49 -1.73
CA ALA A 70 21.09 34.12 -3.14
C ALA A 70 19.79 34.18 -3.96
N LEU A 71 19.87 34.77 -5.17
CA LEU A 71 18.81 34.70 -6.17
C LEU A 71 18.69 33.27 -6.69
N CYS A 72 17.57 32.61 -6.43
CA CYS A 72 17.22 31.39 -7.12
C CYS A 72 16.57 31.76 -8.46
N TYR A 73 17.28 31.58 -9.57
CA TYR A 73 16.80 31.97 -10.90
C TYR A 73 15.91 30.91 -11.58
N THR A 74 15.60 29.81 -10.89
CA THR A 74 14.81 28.71 -11.45
C THR A 74 13.39 28.69 -10.88
N SER A 75 12.42 28.30 -11.70
CA SER A 75 11.03 28.10 -11.26
C SER A 75 10.94 27.10 -10.11
N ALA A 76 11.73 26.02 -10.16
CA ALA A 76 11.83 25.01 -9.12
C ALA A 76 12.28 25.60 -7.77
N GLY A 77 13.22 26.53 -7.78
CA GLY A 77 13.70 27.21 -6.58
C GLY A 77 12.65 28.09 -5.91
N HIS A 78 11.81 28.77 -6.69
CA HIS A 78 10.72 29.60 -6.18
C HIS A 78 9.57 28.79 -5.55
N SER A 79 9.43 27.52 -5.93
CA SER A 79 8.39 26.62 -5.40
C SER A 79 8.77 25.97 -4.07
N LEU A 80 10.02 26.11 -3.61
CA LEU A 80 10.46 25.52 -2.35
C LEU A 80 9.93 26.32 -1.14
N PRO A 81 9.43 25.64 -0.10
CA PRO A 81 9.12 26.25 1.20
C PRO A 81 10.34 26.90 1.86
N ASP A 82 10.09 27.67 2.92
CA ASP A 82 11.15 28.21 3.75
C ASP A 82 11.78 27.08 4.57
N ASP A 83 13.05 26.77 4.30
CA ASP A 83 13.83 25.74 5.00
C ASP A 83 15.33 25.84 4.63
N VAL A 84 16.15 25.07 5.35
CA VAL A 84 17.57 24.87 5.05
C VAL A 84 17.75 23.59 4.22
N TYR A 85 18.24 23.77 2.99
CA TYR A 85 18.46 22.69 2.05
C TYR A 85 19.96 22.39 1.90
N ASN A 86 20.37 21.21 2.34
CA ASN A 86 21.71 20.70 2.07
C ASN A 86 21.82 20.26 0.61
N LEU A 87 22.85 20.74 -0.08
CA LEU A 87 23.26 20.32 -1.42
C LEU A 87 24.42 19.35 -1.29
N TYR A 88 24.25 18.16 -1.84
CA TYR A 88 25.26 17.10 -1.84
C TYR A 88 25.96 17.09 -3.21
N VAL A 89 27.26 16.77 -3.25
CA VAL A 89 27.95 16.47 -4.50
C VAL A 89 28.03 14.97 -4.59
N ALA A 90 27.21 14.42 -5.48
CA ALA A 90 27.59 13.22 -6.18
C ALA A 90 27.64 13.59 -7.67
N PRO A 91 28.81 13.64 -8.33
CA PRO A 91 28.81 13.50 -9.76
C PRO A 91 28.29 12.08 -10.04
N GLN A 92 27.05 11.96 -10.53
CA GLN A 92 26.66 10.72 -11.20
C GLN A 92 27.68 10.50 -12.32
N GLN A 93 28.39 9.38 -12.29
CA GLN A 93 29.34 9.08 -13.34
C GLN A 93 28.56 9.01 -14.65
N ALA A 94 28.83 9.93 -15.58
CA ALA A 94 28.15 10.03 -16.86
C ALA A 94 27.99 8.69 -17.60
N PRO A 95 28.97 7.75 -17.57
CA PRO A 95 28.82 6.43 -18.19
C PRO A 95 27.66 5.60 -17.61
N GLU A 96 27.42 5.68 -16.30
CA GLU A 96 26.40 4.86 -15.63
C GLU A 96 24.99 5.44 -15.82
N MET A 97 24.86 6.77 -15.84
CA MET A 97 23.61 7.43 -16.18
C MET A 97 23.20 7.15 -17.62
N THR A 98 24.16 7.16 -18.53
CA THR A 98 23.95 6.76 -19.91
C THR A 98 23.47 5.32 -19.99
N ALA A 99 24.04 4.39 -19.22
CA ALA A 99 23.60 2.99 -19.20
C ALA A 99 22.15 2.82 -18.71
N ILE A 100 21.74 3.56 -17.68
CA ILE A 100 20.35 3.52 -17.16
C ILE A 100 19.38 4.14 -18.17
N VAL A 101 19.77 5.25 -18.79
CA VAL A 101 18.99 5.91 -19.84
C VAL A 101 18.81 4.99 -21.04
N GLU A 102 19.89 4.35 -21.51
CA GLU A 102 19.85 3.39 -22.61
C GLU A 102 18.95 2.20 -22.28
N ARG A 103 19.04 1.65 -21.06
CA ARG A 103 18.18 0.55 -20.61
C ARG A 103 16.71 0.96 -20.52
N LEU A 104 16.39 2.15 -20.00
CA LEU A 104 15.02 2.66 -19.96
C LEU A 104 14.45 2.89 -21.36
N ASN A 105 15.18 3.56 -22.25
CA ASN A 105 14.75 3.75 -23.64
C ASN A 105 14.62 2.41 -24.40
N SER A 106 15.43 1.41 -24.05
CA SER A 106 15.37 0.06 -24.64
C SER A 106 14.29 -0.84 -24.02
N SER A 107 13.73 -0.47 -22.87
CA SER A 107 12.71 -1.26 -22.17
C SER A 107 11.32 -1.18 -22.81
N GLY A 108 11.13 -0.30 -23.80
CA GLY A 108 9.83 -0.03 -24.41
C GLY A 108 8.93 0.88 -23.56
N TYR A 109 9.46 1.47 -22.48
CA TYR A 109 8.74 2.46 -21.69
C TYR A 109 8.62 3.79 -22.46
N GLU A 110 7.39 4.21 -22.72
CA GLU A 110 7.09 5.51 -23.33
C GLU A 110 6.80 6.55 -22.24
N TYR A 111 7.72 7.50 -22.09
CA TYR A 111 7.52 8.67 -21.23
C TYR A 111 6.78 9.76 -22.01
N GLU A 112 5.72 10.34 -21.44
CA GLU A 112 4.95 11.42 -22.09
C GLU A 112 5.81 12.65 -22.47
N GLY A 113 6.94 12.85 -21.80
CA GLY A 113 7.91 13.90 -22.12
C GLY A 113 8.90 13.56 -23.24
N GLY A 114 8.74 12.43 -23.93
CA GLY A 114 9.62 11.97 -25.01
C GLY A 114 10.80 11.13 -24.52
N GLU A 115 11.95 11.27 -25.15
CA GLU A 115 13.15 10.46 -24.86
C GLU A 115 13.67 10.68 -23.43
N VAL A 116 14.02 9.58 -22.77
CA VAL A 116 14.71 9.65 -21.48
C VAL A 116 16.15 10.11 -21.74
N THR A 117 16.60 11.12 -21.02
CA THR A 117 17.93 11.73 -21.12
C THR A 117 18.59 11.75 -19.74
N PRO A 118 19.93 11.88 -19.66
CA PRO A 118 20.60 12.02 -18.37
C PRO A 118 20.06 13.17 -17.50
N GLN A 119 19.50 14.21 -18.13
CA GLN A 119 18.95 15.37 -17.43
C GLN A 119 17.55 15.12 -16.83
N ASN A 120 16.75 14.22 -17.42
CA ASN A 120 15.36 13.97 -16.98
C ASN A 120 15.16 12.60 -16.30
N VAL A 121 16.11 11.67 -16.43
CA VAL A 121 15.95 10.27 -15.97
C VAL A 121 15.63 10.16 -14.48
N ALA A 122 16.16 11.06 -13.65
CA ALA A 122 15.80 11.09 -12.23
C ALA A 122 14.30 11.39 -12.03
N ALA A 123 13.76 12.39 -12.73
CA ALA A 123 12.34 12.73 -12.65
C ALA A 123 11.46 11.63 -13.24
N VAL A 124 11.89 11.01 -14.35
CA VAL A 124 11.19 9.88 -14.98
C VAL A 124 11.08 8.70 -14.00
N VAL A 125 12.15 8.39 -13.27
CA VAL A 125 12.18 7.32 -12.28
C VAL A 125 11.27 7.61 -11.09
N ASP A 126 11.16 8.87 -10.66
CA ASP A 126 10.20 9.24 -9.61
C ASP A 126 8.75 9.04 -10.05
N ILE A 127 8.44 9.37 -11.31
CA ILE A 127 7.11 9.16 -11.89
C ILE A 127 6.81 7.66 -11.97
N LEU A 128 7.76 6.86 -12.45
CA LEU A 128 7.65 5.40 -12.50
C LEU A 128 7.36 4.78 -11.14
N LEU A 129 8.12 5.20 -10.12
CA LEU A 129 7.94 4.73 -8.75
C LEU A 129 6.56 5.13 -8.20
N GLN A 130 6.10 6.35 -8.45
CA GLN A 130 4.77 6.78 -8.03
C GLN A 130 3.67 5.97 -8.72
N GLN A 131 3.79 5.76 -10.04
CA GLN A 131 2.85 4.94 -10.82
C GLN A 131 2.77 3.49 -10.29
N LEU A 132 3.91 2.91 -9.90
CA LEU A 132 3.95 1.59 -9.28
C LEU A 132 3.26 1.58 -7.90
N ASP A 133 3.47 2.60 -7.06
CA ASP A 133 2.79 2.68 -5.76
C ASP A 133 1.27 2.82 -5.94
N ASP A 134 0.83 3.68 -6.84
CA ASP A 134 -0.59 3.92 -7.12
C ASP A 134 -1.27 2.67 -7.67
N ALA A 135 -0.59 1.92 -8.55
CA ALA A 135 -1.09 0.64 -9.07
C ALA A 135 -1.24 -0.43 -7.97
N VAL A 136 -0.33 -0.45 -7.00
CA VAL A 136 -0.38 -1.40 -5.88
C VAL A 136 -1.47 -1.00 -4.89
N GLN A 137 -1.55 0.27 -4.54
CA GLN A 137 -2.56 0.78 -3.63
C GLN A 137 -3.97 0.59 -4.20
N SER A 138 -4.18 0.87 -5.49
CA SER A 138 -5.47 0.66 -6.15
C SER A 138 -5.87 -0.81 -6.18
N ARG A 139 -4.93 -1.72 -6.45
CA ARG A 139 -5.17 -3.16 -6.41
C ARG A 139 -5.52 -3.65 -5.01
N ASP A 140 -4.79 -3.22 -3.98
CA ASP A 140 -5.05 -3.66 -2.60
C ASP A 140 -6.36 -3.05 -2.05
N ALA A 141 -6.79 -1.89 -2.57
CA ALA A 141 -8.06 -1.24 -2.21
C ALA A 141 -9.28 -1.85 -2.92
N GLN A 142 -9.12 -2.44 -4.12
CA GLN A 142 -10.24 -3.00 -4.91
C GLN A 142 -11.02 -4.11 -4.17
N PRO A 143 -10.39 -5.17 -3.63
CA PRO A 143 -11.11 -6.21 -2.90
C PRO A 143 -11.81 -5.70 -1.64
N ALA A 144 -11.22 -4.71 -0.94
CA ALA A 144 -11.85 -4.08 0.21
C ALA A 144 -13.13 -3.34 -0.19
N LEU A 145 -13.07 -2.58 -1.28
CA LEU A 145 -14.22 -1.85 -1.81
C LEU A 145 -15.36 -2.78 -2.27
N GLU A 146 -15.03 -3.88 -2.95
CA GLU A 146 -16.02 -4.90 -3.35
C GLU A 146 -16.69 -5.55 -2.14
N ARG A 147 -15.89 -5.92 -1.13
CA ARG A 147 -16.39 -6.52 0.11
C ARG A 147 -17.32 -5.58 0.88
N ASP A 148 -16.98 -4.29 0.96
CA ASP A 148 -17.80 -3.28 1.62
C ASP A 148 -19.13 -3.06 0.89
N ASN A 149 -19.12 -3.11 -0.45
CA ASN A 149 -20.34 -3.05 -1.25
C ASN A 149 -21.26 -4.24 -0.98
N VAL A 150 -20.72 -5.47 -1.03
CA VAL A 150 -21.46 -6.70 -0.72
C VAL A 150 -22.07 -6.65 0.69
N ARG A 151 -21.31 -6.15 1.67
CA ARG A 151 -21.80 -6.00 3.05
C ARG A 151 -22.97 -5.02 3.16
N ARG A 152 -22.89 -3.88 2.46
CA ARG A 152 -23.96 -2.87 2.45
C ARG A 152 -25.23 -3.40 1.77
N GLU A 153 -25.09 -4.00 0.59
CA GLU A 153 -26.22 -4.62 -0.12
C GLU A 153 -26.90 -5.71 0.71
N HIS A 154 -26.10 -6.56 1.36
CA HIS A 154 -26.61 -7.57 2.28
C HIS A 154 -27.38 -6.96 3.46
N ALA A 155 -26.86 -5.87 4.06
CA ALA A 155 -27.53 -5.19 5.16
C ALA A 155 -28.88 -4.59 4.74
N GLU A 156 -28.94 -3.95 3.57
CA GLU A 156 -30.17 -3.38 3.00
C GLU A 156 -31.21 -4.47 2.72
N TRP A 157 -30.80 -5.56 2.07
CA TRP A 157 -31.66 -6.71 1.80
C TRP A 157 -32.17 -7.36 3.09
N SER A 158 -31.28 -7.64 4.06
CA SER A 158 -31.65 -8.22 5.36
C SER A 158 -32.64 -7.33 6.12
N GLN A 159 -32.44 -6.01 6.08
CA GLN A 159 -33.37 -5.06 6.69
C GLN A 159 -34.74 -5.08 6.01
N ALA A 160 -34.78 -5.14 4.67
CA ALA A 160 -36.03 -5.18 3.91
C ALA A 160 -36.80 -6.49 4.13
N MET A 161 -36.10 -7.62 4.21
CA MET A 161 -36.71 -8.95 4.32
C MET A 161 -37.14 -9.30 5.75
N PHE A 162 -36.29 -9.02 6.73
CA PHE A 162 -36.50 -9.46 8.11
C PHE A 162 -36.92 -8.32 9.05
N GLY A 163 -36.86 -7.07 8.60
CA GLY A 163 -37.20 -5.91 9.41
C GLY A 163 -36.25 -5.68 10.58
N ASN A 164 -36.75 -4.96 11.58
CA ASN A 164 -35.99 -4.55 12.76
C ASN A 164 -35.98 -5.64 13.86
N VAL A 165 -35.23 -6.71 13.62
CA VAL A 165 -34.96 -7.77 14.60
C VAL A 165 -33.57 -7.62 15.22
N GLY A 166 -33.39 -8.16 16.43
CA GLY A 166 -32.11 -8.12 17.16
C GLY A 166 -31.09 -9.20 16.71
N PRO A 167 -29.88 -9.19 17.27
CA PRO A 167 -28.75 -10.01 16.80
C PRO A 167 -28.85 -11.50 17.16
N ILE A 168 -29.75 -11.88 18.08
CA ILE A 168 -29.85 -13.26 18.59
C ILE A 168 -30.24 -14.26 17.50
N GLY A 169 -31.13 -13.87 16.57
CA GLY A 169 -31.57 -14.72 15.47
C GLY A 169 -30.42 -15.14 14.56
N PRO A 170 -29.71 -14.17 13.95
CA PRO A 170 -28.53 -14.43 13.14
C PRO A 170 -27.44 -15.23 13.87
N LEU A 171 -27.20 -14.97 15.17
CA LEU A 171 -26.22 -15.74 15.95
C LEU A 171 -26.62 -17.21 16.16
N LYS A 172 -27.91 -17.50 16.37
CA LYS A 172 -28.40 -18.88 16.44
C LYS A 172 -28.29 -19.59 15.09
N HIS A 173 -28.51 -18.85 14.00
CA HIS A 173 -28.36 -19.37 12.65
C HIS A 173 -26.88 -19.65 12.35
N LEU A 174 -25.97 -18.73 12.71
CA LEU A 174 -24.53 -18.88 12.52
C LEU A 174 -23.99 -20.17 13.15
N SER A 175 -24.55 -20.62 14.29
CA SER A 175 -24.18 -21.89 14.90
C SER A 175 -24.52 -23.12 14.06
N LYS A 176 -25.54 -23.04 13.19
CA LYS A 176 -25.92 -24.12 12.27
C LYS A 176 -25.02 -24.12 11.05
N GLU A 177 -24.83 -22.96 10.42
CA GLU A 177 -23.94 -22.79 9.27
C GLU A 177 -22.49 -23.20 9.62
N ALA A 178 -22.05 -22.95 10.86
CA ALA A 178 -20.74 -23.42 11.32
C ALA A 178 -20.63 -24.96 11.37
N GLN A 179 -21.75 -25.68 11.58
CA GLN A 179 -21.78 -27.14 11.54
C GLN A 179 -21.82 -27.65 10.10
N GLU A 180 -22.55 -26.97 9.22
CA GLU A 180 -22.64 -27.28 7.79
C GLU A 180 -21.27 -27.05 7.11
N ALA A 181 -20.63 -25.90 7.34
CA ALA A 181 -19.25 -25.62 6.92
C ALA A 181 -18.21 -26.61 7.48
N ALA A 182 -18.40 -27.12 8.71
CA ALA A 182 -17.51 -28.12 9.28
C ALA A 182 -17.68 -29.51 8.63
N ALA A 183 -18.88 -29.83 8.14
CA ALA A 183 -19.15 -31.07 7.40
C ALA A 183 -18.60 -31.00 5.96
N GLU A 184 -18.71 -29.83 5.32
CA GLU A 184 -18.29 -29.61 3.93
C GLU A 184 -17.36 -28.39 3.81
N PRO A 185 -16.12 -28.45 4.33
CA PRO A 185 -15.22 -27.28 4.38
C PRO A 185 -14.79 -26.77 3.01
N GLY A 186 -15.00 -27.54 1.94
CA GLY A 186 -14.75 -27.15 0.56
C GLY A 186 -15.92 -26.39 -0.09
N ASP A 187 -17.10 -26.35 0.53
CA ASP A 187 -18.21 -25.57 0.01
C ASP A 187 -18.09 -24.11 0.44
N LEU A 188 -17.86 -23.22 -0.54
CA LEU A 188 -17.69 -21.79 -0.30
C LEU A 188 -18.99 -21.09 0.10
N SER A 189 -20.18 -21.64 -0.22
CA SER A 189 -21.45 -21.02 0.21
C SER A 189 -21.57 -21.00 1.72
N GLU A 190 -21.22 -22.10 2.39
CA GLU A 190 -21.29 -22.22 3.85
C GLU A 190 -20.42 -21.18 4.57
N TRP A 191 -19.24 -20.88 4.01
CA TRP A 191 -18.38 -19.81 4.51
C TRP A 191 -18.97 -18.41 4.28
N ALA A 192 -19.64 -18.22 3.14
CA ALA A 192 -20.34 -16.97 2.83
C ALA A 192 -21.53 -16.74 3.77
N ASP A 193 -22.31 -17.78 4.08
CA ASP A 193 -23.43 -17.71 5.00
C ASP A 193 -22.96 -17.36 6.42
N MET A 194 -21.88 -17.99 6.90
CA MET A 194 -21.26 -17.58 8.17
C MET A 194 -20.87 -16.09 8.17
N GLN A 195 -20.32 -15.60 7.05
CA GLN A 195 -19.88 -14.21 6.95
C GLN A 195 -21.06 -13.23 6.97
N PHE A 196 -22.13 -13.53 6.22
CA PHE A 196 -23.35 -12.73 6.18
C PHE A 196 -24.05 -12.67 7.53
N LEU A 197 -24.19 -13.82 8.22
CA LEU A 197 -24.82 -13.90 9.52
C LEU A 197 -24.03 -13.16 10.61
N LEU A 198 -22.70 -13.23 10.58
CA LEU A 198 -21.86 -12.47 11.52
C LEU A 198 -22.00 -10.96 11.29
N TRP A 199 -21.96 -10.51 10.04
CA TRP A 199 -22.16 -9.09 9.72
C TRP A 199 -23.53 -8.58 10.13
N ASP A 200 -24.59 -9.36 9.90
CA ASP A 200 -25.94 -8.97 10.29
C ASP A 200 -26.09 -8.90 11.82
N ALA A 201 -25.52 -9.87 12.54
CA ALA A 201 -25.48 -9.86 14.00
C ALA A 201 -24.74 -8.62 14.55
N GLN A 202 -23.57 -8.29 13.99
CA GLN A 202 -22.80 -7.11 14.39
C GLN A 202 -23.60 -5.82 14.16
N ARG A 203 -24.15 -5.65 12.95
CA ARG A 203 -24.99 -4.49 12.60
C ARG A 203 -26.18 -4.33 13.55
N ARG A 204 -26.90 -5.42 13.82
CA ARG A 204 -28.07 -5.42 14.73
C ARG A 204 -27.72 -5.23 16.20
N ALA A 205 -26.45 -5.35 16.56
CA ALA A 205 -25.93 -5.07 17.89
C ALA A 205 -25.24 -3.69 17.99
N ASP A 206 -25.35 -2.85 16.94
CA ASP A 206 -24.67 -1.56 16.83
C ASP A 206 -23.13 -1.65 16.99
N ILE A 207 -22.54 -2.77 16.56
CA ILE A 207 -21.09 -2.99 16.57
C ILE A 207 -20.51 -2.49 15.25
N SER A 208 -19.74 -1.39 15.32
CA SER A 208 -19.02 -0.85 14.16
C SER A 208 -17.73 -1.62 13.86
N ASP A 209 -17.18 -1.40 12.67
CA ASP A 209 -15.93 -2.02 12.23
C ASP A 209 -14.74 -1.57 13.08
N GLU A 210 -14.72 -0.32 13.52
CA GLU A 210 -13.70 0.20 14.43
C GLU A 210 -13.78 -0.49 15.79
N LEU A 211 -14.99 -0.68 16.33
CA LEU A 211 -15.21 -1.32 17.62
C LEU A 211 -14.78 -2.79 17.60
N ILE A 212 -15.22 -3.57 16.61
CA ILE A 212 -14.83 -4.97 16.52
C ILE A 212 -13.34 -5.13 16.21
N THR A 213 -12.75 -4.25 15.38
CA THR A 213 -11.31 -4.28 15.09
C THR A 213 -10.49 -4.03 16.35
N LEU A 214 -10.86 -3.03 17.15
CA LEU A 214 -10.20 -2.76 18.43
C LEU A 214 -10.31 -3.96 19.37
N ALA A 215 -11.52 -4.52 19.52
CA ALA A 215 -11.74 -5.70 20.36
C ALA A 215 -10.93 -6.92 19.88
N MET A 216 -10.79 -7.11 18.56
CA MET A 216 -9.96 -8.18 17.97
C MET A 216 -8.48 -7.97 18.26
N VAL A 217 -7.96 -6.74 18.16
CA VAL A 217 -6.55 -6.42 18.47
C VAL A 217 -6.25 -6.72 19.94
N GLU A 218 -7.09 -6.24 20.85
CA GLU A 218 -6.95 -6.49 22.28
C GLU A 218 -7.04 -7.98 22.60
N LYS A 219 -8.04 -8.67 22.02
CA LYS A 219 -8.25 -10.11 22.24
C LYS A 219 -7.09 -10.93 21.69
N LEU A 220 -6.51 -10.55 20.55
CA LEU A 220 -5.35 -11.23 19.97
C LEU A 220 -4.12 -11.09 20.87
N ALA A 221 -3.88 -9.91 21.44
CA ALA A 221 -2.78 -9.68 22.39
C ALA A 221 -2.91 -10.60 23.62
N VAL A 222 -4.12 -10.71 24.18
CA VAL A 222 -4.42 -11.64 25.30
C VAL A 222 -4.22 -13.10 24.88
N ASN A 223 -4.71 -13.50 23.71
CA ASN A 223 -4.60 -14.89 23.24
C ASN A 223 -3.15 -15.34 23.02
N LYS A 224 -2.27 -14.43 22.58
CA LYS A 224 -0.83 -14.70 22.41
C LYS A 224 -0.08 -14.93 23.72
N GLN A 225 -0.62 -14.49 24.85
CA GLN A 225 -0.02 -14.65 26.18
C GLN A 225 -0.53 -15.90 26.92
N ARG A 226 -1.48 -16.64 26.33
CA ARG A 226 -2.06 -17.83 26.95
C ARG A 226 -1.26 -19.08 26.65
N GLU A 227 -1.36 -20.04 27.55
CA GLU A 227 -0.93 -21.41 27.31
C GLU A 227 -2.03 -22.19 26.59
N TRP A 228 -1.61 -22.96 25.58
CA TRP A 228 -2.49 -23.74 24.72
C TRP A 228 -2.06 -25.21 24.74
N PRO A 229 -3.02 -26.15 24.75
CA PRO A 229 -2.70 -27.57 24.63
C PRO A 229 -2.15 -27.91 23.23
N GLU A 230 -1.51 -29.07 23.15
CA GLU A 230 -0.96 -29.60 21.90
C GLU A 230 -2.01 -29.65 20.77
N PRO A 231 -1.58 -29.39 19.52
CA PRO A 231 -2.44 -29.47 18.36
C PRO A 231 -3.08 -30.85 18.11
N LYS A 232 -4.41 -30.85 18.01
CA LYS A 232 -5.18 -31.96 17.43
C LYS A 232 -6.06 -31.46 16.29
N ASP A 233 -5.99 -32.15 15.16
CA ASP A 233 -6.77 -31.83 13.97
C ASP A 233 -8.25 -32.14 14.18
N GLY A 234 -9.13 -31.32 13.60
CA GLY A 234 -10.59 -31.45 13.72
C GLY A 234 -11.20 -31.13 15.09
N GLU A 235 -10.41 -30.72 16.09
CA GLU A 235 -10.87 -30.57 17.49
C GLU A 235 -10.70 -29.14 18.00
N PRO A 236 -11.69 -28.60 18.75
CA PRO A 236 -11.56 -27.27 19.33
C PRO A 236 -10.47 -27.24 20.40
N ARG A 237 -9.67 -26.17 20.41
CA ARG A 237 -8.66 -25.95 21.45
C ARG A 237 -9.12 -24.88 22.42
N LEU A 238 -9.15 -25.25 23.69
CA LEU A 238 -9.45 -24.35 24.78
C LEU A 238 -8.15 -24.01 25.50
N HIS A 239 -7.96 -22.72 25.79
CA HIS A 239 -6.85 -22.25 26.61
C HIS A 239 -6.89 -22.88 28.00
N ILE A 240 -5.71 -23.09 28.57
CA ILE A 240 -5.55 -23.53 29.95
C ILE A 240 -5.88 -22.32 30.86
N LYS A 241 -6.68 -22.55 31.90
CA LYS A 241 -7.11 -21.52 32.86
C LYS A 241 -6.08 -21.30 33.94
#